data_AF-A0A7W1B2S5-F1
#
_entry.id   AF-A0A7W1B2S5-F1
#
_cell.length_a   1.000
_cell.length_b   1.000
_cell.length_c   1.000
_cell.angle_alpha   90.00
_cell.angle_beta   90.00
_cell.angle_gamma   90.00
#
_symmetry.space_group_name_H-M   'P 1'
#
loop_
_entity.id
_entity.type
_entity.pdbx_description
1 polymer ?
#
loop_
_entity_poly.entity_id
_entity_poly.type
_entity_poly.pdbx_seq_one_letter_code
_entity_poly.pdbx_strand_id
1 'polypeptide(L)'
;MTETTVQTEGTAHSITRTTCVIVGGGPGGVVLSLLLARKGVEVTLLEAHPDFDREFRGDTLHPSVMEIMDQLGLAKRLLEIRHSEIRKFTIQTDTGPFTLA
;
A
#
# COMPACT_ATOMS: atom_id res chain seq x y z
N MET A 1 -7.66 11.76 -31.49
CA MET A 1 -8.00 10.33 -31.66
C MET A 1 -9.44 10.19 -31.21
N THR A 2 -10.31 9.83 -32.14
CA THR A 2 -11.77 9.89 -32.04
C THR A 2 -12.32 8.88 -31.02
N GLU A 3 -13.13 9.38 -30.10
CA GLU A 3 -13.90 8.60 -29.13
C GLU A 3 -15.10 7.97 -29.88
N THR A 4 -15.12 6.65 -29.99
CA THR A 4 -16.24 5.91 -30.59
C THR A 4 -17.20 5.48 -29.49
N THR A 5 -18.32 6.19 -29.36
CA THR A 5 -19.41 5.82 -28.46
C THR A 5 -20.28 4.76 -29.13
N VAL A 6 -20.24 3.52 -28.62
CA VAL A 6 -21.24 2.49 -28.92
C VAL A 6 -22.29 2.57 -27.80
N GLN A 7 -23.53 2.91 -28.14
CA GLN A 7 -24.66 2.87 -27.22
C GLN A 7 -25.36 1.50 -27.33
N THR A 8 -25.44 0.79 -26.22
CA THR A 8 -26.23 -0.44 -26.07
C THR A 8 -27.21 -0.24 -24.91
N GLU A 9 -28.51 -0.39 -25.16
CA GLU A 9 -29.57 -0.27 -24.15
C GLU A 9 -29.53 -1.44 -23.15
N GLY A 10 -29.38 -1.11 -21.88
CA GLY A 10 -29.25 -2.00 -20.72
C GLY A 10 -28.66 -1.16 -19.57
N THR A 11 -29.01 -1.45 -18.31
CA THR A 11 -28.58 -0.70 -17.10
C THR A 11 -27.22 -0.04 -17.31
N ALA A 12 -27.18 1.30 -17.38
CA ALA A 12 -26.01 1.99 -17.92
C ALA A 12 -24.78 1.75 -17.03
N HIS A 13 -23.97 0.77 -17.40
CA HIS A 13 -22.68 0.52 -16.78
C HIS A 13 -21.68 1.47 -17.41
N SER A 14 -21.13 2.40 -16.62
CA SER A 14 -20.05 3.26 -17.07
C SER A 14 -18.80 2.43 -17.33
N ILE A 15 -18.32 2.40 -18.57
CA ILE A 15 -17.05 1.75 -18.91
C ILE A 15 -15.93 2.75 -18.68
N THR A 16 -15.00 2.42 -17.77
CA THR A 16 -13.75 3.17 -17.58
C THR A 16 -12.61 2.40 -18.22
N ARG A 17 -11.83 3.05 -19.08
CA ARG A 17 -10.59 2.49 -19.63
C ARG A 17 -9.40 2.96 -18.80
N THR A 18 -8.40 2.09 -18.63
CA THR A 18 -7.14 2.38 -17.96
C THR A 18 -6.05 1.49 -18.56
N THR A 19 -4.78 1.83 -18.34
CA THR A 19 -3.66 1.01 -18.82
C THR A 19 -3.43 -0.21 -17.93
N CYS A 20 -3.61 -0.07 -16.62
CA CYS A 20 -3.42 -1.16 -15.66
C CYS A 20 -4.48 -1.10 -14.54
N VAL A 21 -5.09 -2.24 -14.24
CA VAL A 21 -5.97 -2.38 -13.06
C VAL A 21 -5.23 -3.21 -12.01
N ILE A 22 -5.17 -2.69 -10.79
CA ILE A 22 -4.67 -3.40 -9.62
C ILE A 22 -5.86 -3.66 -8.69
N VAL A 23 -6.02 -4.91 -8.26
CA VAL A 23 -7.11 -5.33 -7.37
C VAL A 23 -6.53 -5.65 -5.99
N GLY A 24 -6.96 -4.90 -4.97
CA GLY A 24 -6.53 -5.01 -3.58
C GLY A 24 -5.71 -3.80 -3.12
N GLY A 25 -6.26 -3.00 -2.20
CA GLY A 25 -5.63 -1.84 -1.56
C GLY A 25 -4.79 -2.17 -0.33
N GLY A 26 -4.14 -3.34 -0.34
CA GLY A 26 -3.13 -3.70 0.67
C GLY A 26 -1.77 -3.04 0.39
N PRO A 27 -0.77 -3.21 1.28
CA PRO A 27 0.55 -2.56 1.15
C PRO A 27 1.22 -2.77 -0.21
N GLY A 28 1.21 -4.01 -0.71
CA GLY A 28 1.78 -4.32 -2.03
C GLY A 28 1.02 -3.64 -3.19
N GLY A 29 -0.31 -3.63 -3.15
CA GLY A 29 -1.13 -3.03 -4.18
C GLY A 29 -0.98 -1.51 -4.26
N VAL A 30 -0.99 -0.83 -3.11
CA VAL A 30 -0.80 0.64 -3.07
C VAL A 30 0.61 1.05 -3.46
N VAL A 31 1.64 0.30 -3.04
CA VAL A 31 3.03 0.60 -3.43
C VAL A 31 3.25 0.35 -4.91
N LEU A 32 2.76 -0.75 -5.48
CA LEU A 32 2.85 -1.01 -6.92
C LEU A 32 2.11 0.07 -7.73
N SER A 33 0.90 0.45 -7.30
CA SER A 33 0.13 1.52 -7.93
C SER A 33 0.91 2.84 -7.96
N LEU A 34 1.51 3.22 -6.82
CA LEU A 34 2.34 4.41 -6.72
C LEU A 34 3.54 4.36 -7.68
N LEU A 35 4.24 3.23 -7.74
CA LEU A 35 5.42 3.05 -8.58
C LEU A 35 5.07 3.19 -10.07
N LEU A 36 4.00 2.54 -10.51
CA LEU A 36 3.52 2.62 -11.89
C LEU A 36 3.03 4.02 -12.25
N ALA A 37 2.24 4.64 -11.37
CA ALA A 37 1.76 6.01 -11.58
C ALA A 37 2.92 7.02 -11.69
N ARG A 38 3.97 6.88 -10.87
CA ARG A 38 5.19 7.69 -10.96
C ARG A 38 5.98 7.48 -12.25
N LYS A 39 5.79 6.35 -12.92
CA LYS A 39 6.34 6.07 -14.26
C LYS A 39 5.43 6.54 -15.40
N GLY A 40 4.33 7.23 -15.09
CA GLY A 40 3.39 7.77 -16.07
C GLY A 40 2.37 6.75 -16.59
N VAL A 41 2.24 5.59 -15.93
CA VAL A 41 1.21 4.60 -16.28
C VAL A 41 -0.13 5.03 -15.69
N GLU A 42 -1.19 5.01 -16.51
CA GLU A 42 -2.55 5.18 -16.04
C GLU A 42 -2.98 3.91 -15.28
N VAL A 43 -3.18 4.04 -13.97
CA VAL A 43 -3.50 2.93 -13.08
C VAL A 43 -4.82 3.18 -12.38
N THR A 44 -5.68 2.16 -12.37
CA THR A 44 -6.87 2.10 -11.53
C THR A 44 -6.65 1.08 -10.42
N LEU A 45 -6.68 1.53 -9.16
CA LEU A 45 -6.64 0.65 -7.98
C LEU A 45 -8.06 0.43 -7.47
N LEU A 46 -8.44 -0.84 -7.30
CA LEU A 46 -9.73 -1.24 -6.75
C LEU A 46 -9.54 -1.87 -5.37
N GLU A 47 -10.29 -1.41 -4.39
CA GLU A 47 -10.35 -1.98 -3.04
C GLU A 47 -11.82 -2.19 -2.68
N ALA A 48 -12.12 -3.37 -2.11
CA ALA A 48 -13.48 -3.74 -1.74
C ALA A 48 -13.92 -3.04 -0.45
N HIS A 49 -12.98 -2.76 0.45
CA HIS A 49 -13.25 -2.10 1.72
C HIS A 49 -13.15 -0.56 1.59
N PRO A 50 -14.21 0.19 1.97
CA PRO A 50 -14.19 1.64 1.87
C PRO A 50 -13.36 2.31 2.98
N ASP A 51 -12.99 1.55 4.00
CA ASP A 51 -12.24 2.00 5.16
C ASP A 51 -11.06 1.07 5.46
N PHE A 52 -10.31 1.40 6.51
CA PHE A 52 -9.15 0.65 6.97
C PHE A 52 -9.47 -0.25 8.16
N ASP A 53 -10.75 -0.47 8.49
CA ASP A 53 -11.17 -1.27 9.65
C ASP A 53 -11.12 -2.76 9.28
N ARG A 54 -9.92 -3.33 9.41
CA ARG A 54 -9.63 -4.73 9.07
C ARG A 54 -8.70 -5.32 10.10
N GLU A 55 -8.79 -6.65 10.30
CA GLU A 55 -7.78 -7.39 11.06
C GLU A 55 -6.41 -7.20 10.39
N PHE A 56 -5.66 -6.22 10.89
CA PHE A 56 -4.38 -5.86 10.32
C PHE A 56 -3.36 -6.97 10.63
N ARG A 57 -2.77 -7.57 9.59
CA ARG A 57 -1.74 -8.62 9.74
C ARG A 57 -0.31 -8.09 9.62
N GLY A 58 -0.07 -6.83 9.99
CA GLY A 58 1.23 -6.18 9.87
C GLY A 58 1.59 -5.32 11.07
N ASP A 59 1.84 -5.91 12.23
CA ASP A 59 2.01 -5.14 13.48
C ASP A 59 3.30 -4.30 13.55
N THR A 60 4.24 -4.49 12.62
CA THR A 60 5.54 -3.80 12.65
C THR A 60 6.08 -3.54 11.25
N LEU A 61 6.64 -2.34 11.05
CA LEU A 61 7.46 -2.01 9.90
C LEU A 61 8.93 -2.27 10.23
N HIS A 62 9.55 -3.21 9.51
CA HIS A 62 10.96 -3.52 9.68
C HIS A 62 11.83 -2.34 9.20
N PRO A 63 13.03 -2.10 9.78
CA PRO A 63 13.95 -1.05 9.32
C PRO A 63 14.21 -1.06 7.81
N SER A 64 14.31 -2.22 7.18
CA SER A 64 14.46 -2.33 5.72
C SER A 64 13.25 -1.78 4.94
N VAL A 65 12.04 -1.83 5.50
CA VAL A 65 10.86 -1.19 4.91
C VAL A 65 10.96 0.32 5.06
N MET A 66 11.49 0.84 6.19
CA MET A 66 11.71 2.27 6.36
C MET A 66 12.70 2.84 5.34
N GLU A 67 13.75 2.10 4.98
CA GLU A 67 14.66 2.49 3.89
C GLU A 67 13.92 2.61 2.55
N ILE A 68 13.02 1.67 2.24
CA ILE A 68 12.18 1.74 1.03
C ILE A 68 11.27 2.95 1.09
N MET A 69 10.65 3.23 2.24
CA MET A 69 9.79 4.41 2.41
C MET A 69 10.57 5.71 2.21
N ASP A 70 11.84 5.77 2.60
CA ASP A 70 12.70 6.92 2.37
C ASP A 70 13.04 7.09 0.88
N GLN A 71 13.40 6.01 0.18
CA GLN A 71 13.60 6.01 -1.27
C GLN A 71 12.33 6.45 -2.03
N LEU A 72 11.15 6.14 -1.50
CA LEU A 72 9.88 6.58 -2.04
C LEU A 72 9.53 8.04 -1.66
N GLY A 73 10.31 8.70 -0.80
CA GLY A 73 10.04 10.06 -0.31
C GLY A 73 8.84 10.12 0.65
N LEU A 74 8.52 9.00 1.30
CA LEU A 74 7.36 8.85 2.20
C LEU A 74 7.74 8.72 3.67
N ALA A 75 9.00 8.42 4.00
CA ALA A 75 9.45 8.16 5.37
C ALA A 75 9.05 9.27 6.35
N LYS A 76 9.28 10.55 6.01
CA LYS A 76 8.92 11.67 6.88
C LYS A 76 7.43 11.69 7.22
N ARG A 77 6.56 11.56 6.21
CA ARG A 77 5.11 11.56 6.39
C ARG A 77 4.62 10.33 7.15
N LEU A 78 5.28 9.20 6.95
CA LEU A 78 4.98 7.96 7.67
C LEU A 78 5.27 8.10 9.17
N LEU A 79 6.40 8.73 9.53
CA LEU A 79 6.77 8.99 10.93
C LEU A 79 5.87 10.04 11.62
N GLU A 80 5.10 10.83 10.87
CA GLU A 80 4.11 11.76 11.44
C GLU A 80 2.82 11.03 11.90
N ILE A 81 2.58 9.79 11.46
CA ILE A 81 1.43 8.98 11.87
C ILE A 81 1.65 8.49 13.31
N ARG A 82 0.58 8.35 14.10
CA ARG A 82 0.67 7.76 15.45
C ARG A 82 1.25 6.34 15.37
N HIS A 83 2.41 6.13 15.97
CA HIS A 83 3.09 4.84 16.02
C HIS A 83 3.90 4.70 17.32
N SER A 84 4.39 3.49 17.57
CA SER A 84 5.34 3.20 18.63
C SER A 84 6.69 2.86 18.01
N GLU A 85 7.76 3.52 18.45
CA GLU A 85 9.11 3.18 18.04
C GLU A 85 9.65 2.00 18.85
N ILE A 86 10.02 0.92 18.17
CA ILE A 86 10.71 -0.22 18.78
C ILE A 86 12.20 -0.08 18.47
N ARG A 87 13.00 0.28 19.49
CA ARG A 87 14.46 0.45 19.35
C ARG A 87 15.27 -0.77 19.79
N LYS A 88 14.66 -1.65 20.60
CA LYS A 88 15.31 -2.83 21.16
C LYS A 88 14.33 -3.98 21.15
N PHE A 89 14.83 -5.16 20.81
CA PHE A 89 14.06 -6.39 20.87
C PHE A 89 14.69 -7.34 21.89
N THR A 90 13.91 -7.79 22.86
CA THR A 90 14.37 -8.73 23.90
C THR A 90 13.72 -10.08 23.67
N ILE A 91 14.56 -11.10 23.48
CA ILE A 91 14.14 -12.49 23.39
C ILE A 91 14.33 -13.12 24.77
N GLN A 92 13.28 -13.72 25.30
CA GLN A 92 13.38 -14.53 26.52
C GLN A 92 13.90 -15.92 26.13
N THR A 93 15.01 -16.35 26.74
CA THR A 93 15.59 -17.69 26.57
C THR A 93 15.60 -18.43 27.91
N ASP A 94 15.85 -19.73 27.89
CA ASP A 94 16.02 -20.56 29.09
C ASP A 94 17.21 -20.13 29.96
N THR A 95 18.23 -19.51 29.35
CA THR A 95 19.40 -18.94 30.05
C THR A 95 19.21 -17.49 30.52
N GLY A 96 18.05 -16.88 30.25
CA GLY A 96 17.73 -15.50 30.60
C GLY A 96 17.42 -14.61 29.38
N PRO A 97 17.18 -13.30 29.59
CA PRO A 97 16.85 -12.37 28.52
C PRO A 97 18.07 -12.05 27.64
N PHE A 98 17.91 -12.20 26.33
CA PHE A 98 18.86 -11.75 25.32
C PHE A 98 18.30 -10.50 24.61
N THR A 99 18.98 -9.36 24.72
CA THR A 99 18.56 -8.12 24.07
C THR A 99 19.42 -7.87 22.84
N LEU A 100 18.80 -7.79 21.66
CA LEU A 100 19.44 -7.24 20.47
C LEU A 100 19.52 -5.72 20.64
N ALA A 101 20.75 -5.20 20.67
CA ALA A 101 21.06 -3.79 20.77
C ALA A 101 20.95 -3.07 19.43
#